data_AF-A0A382Q5I7-F1
#
_entry.id   AF-A0A382Q5I7-F1
#
_cell.length_a   1.000
_cell.length_b   1.000
_cell.length_c   1.000
_cell.angle_alpha   90.00
_cell.angle_beta   90.00
_cell.angle_gamma   90.00
#
_symmetry.space_group_name_H-M   'P 1'
#
loop_
_entity.id
_entity.type
_entity.pdbx_description
1 polymer ?
#
loop_
_entity_poly.entity_id
_entity_poly.type
_entity_poly.pdbx_seq_one_letter_code
_entity_poly.pdbx_strand_id
1 'polypeptide(L)'
;MAARGSLDKEQIMGIAAQSGLDVKKLAMDMETPQVQAQVDANRELAANLNIRGTPTFVIGDQILPGAIDIDALRQIIEMMRAG
;
A
#
# COMPACT_ATOMS: atom_id res chain seq x y z
N MET A 1 2.96 -8.20 12.72
CA MET A 1 4.42 -8.19 12.49
C MET A 1 4.72 -7.05 11.53
N ALA A 2 5.40 -6.00 11.97
CA ALA A 2 5.95 -4.99 11.07
C ALA A 2 7.41 -5.40 10.77
N ALA A 3 7.69 -5.75 9.53
CA ALA A 3 9.06 -6.00 9.12
C ALA A 3 9.83 -4.67 9.14
N ARG A 4 10.96 -4.62 9.85
CA ARG A 4 11.91 -3.49 9.81
C ARG A 4 13.04 -3.86 8.86
N GLY A 5 13.25 -3.06 7.82
CA GLY A 5 14.28 -3.28 6.79
C GLY A 5 13.74 -3.92 5.51
N SER A 6 14.63 -4.16 4.54
CA SER A 6 14.30 -4.89 3.32
C SER A 6 13.86 -6.30 3.66
N LEU A 7 12.67 -6.68 3.21
CA LEU A 7 12.16 -8.05 3.30
C LEU A 7 12.73 -8.88 2.17
N ASP A 8 13.45 -9.96 2.48
CA ASP A 8 13.84 -10.94 1.47
C ASP A 8 12.71 -11.94 1.17
N LYS A 9 12.90 -12.74 0.11
CA LYS A 9 11.89 -13.70 -0.35
C LYS A 9 11.58 -14.77 0.71
N GLU A 10 12.57 -15.19 1.49
CA GLU A 10 12.39 -16.22 2.52
C GLU A 10 11.53 -15.69 3.66
N GLN A 11 11.81 -14.48 4.14
CA GLN A 11 11.01 -13.79 5.15
C GLN A 11 9.56 -13.59 4.69
N ILE A 12 9.35 -13.18 3.43
CA ILE A 12 8.00 -13.00 2.86
C ILE A 12 7.23 -14.34 2.85
N MET A 13 7.86 -15.42 2.38
CA MET A 13 7.22 -16.75 2.37
C MET A 13 6.92 -17.25 3.79
N GLY A 14 7.81 -16.99 4.76
CA GLY A 14 7.59 -17.31 6.16
C GLY A 14 6.38 -16.58 6.76
N ILE A 15 6.24 -15.28 6.49
CA ILE A 15 5.07 -14.48 6.92
C ILE A 15 3.80 -14.98 6.24
N ALA A 16 3.86 -15.31 4.94
CA ALA A 16 2.73 -15.85 4.19
C ALA A 16 2.23 -17.18 4.78
N ALA A 17 3.14 -18.11 5.09
CA ALA A 17 2.79 -19.38 5.75
C ALA A 17 2.15 -19.17 7.12
N GLN A 18 2.71 -18.26 7.95
CA GLN A 18 2.13 -17.91 9.26
C GLN A 18 0.75 -17.28 9.14
N SER A 19 0.46 -16.62 8.03
CA SER A 19 -0.85 -16.02 7.73
C SER A 19 -1.84 -17.02 7.11
N GLY A 20 -1.45 -18.30 6.96
CA GLY A 20 -2.31 -19.37 6.42
C GLY A 20 -2.38 -19.43 4.89
N LEU A 21 -1.48 -18.76 4.17
CA LEU A 21 -1.45 -18.79 2.70
C LEU A 21 -0.73 -20.04 2.16
N ASP A 22 -1.17 -20.52 1.01
CA ASP A 22 -0.40 -21.46 0.20
C ASP A 22 0.80 -20.74 -0.44
N VAL A 23 1.98 -20.98 0.11
CA VAL A 23 3.22 -20.34 -0.33
C VAL A 23 3.66 -20.73 -1.74
N LYS A 24 3.30 -21.92 -2.22
CA LYS A 24 3.64 -22.33 -3.59
C LYS A 24 2.78 -21.57 -4.59
N LYS A 25 1.48 -21.51 -4.31
CA LYS A 25 0.55 -20.73 -5.11
C LYS A 25 0.91 -19.24 -5.09
N LEU A 26 1.22 -18.68 -3.91
CA LEU A 26 1.66 -17.29 -3.78
C LEU A 26 2.90 -17.00 -4.65
N ALA A 27 3.91 -17.87 -4.61
CA ALA A 27 5.12 -17.68 -5.41
C ALA A 27 4.82 -17.65 -6.92
N MET A 28 3.88 -18.47 -7.39
CA MET A 28 3.44 -18.45 -8.80
C MET A 28 2.62 -17.20 -9.11
N ASP A 29 1.67 -16.84 -8.25
CA ASP A 29 0.79 -15.69 -8.44
C ASP A 29 1.57 -14.36 -8.48
N MET A 30 2.63 -14.25 -7.67
CA MET A 30 3.53 -13.08 -7.65
C MET A 30 4.23 -12.81 -8.98
N GLU A 31 4.44 -13.84 -9.80
CA GLU A 31 5.14 -13.74 -11.09
C GLU A 31 4.19 -13.46 -12.26
N THR A 32 2.89 -13.34 -11.98
CA THR A 32 1.89 -13.10 -13.02
C THR A 32 1.95 -11.66 -13.54
N PRO A 33 1.73 -11.42 -14.85
CA PRO A 33 1.75 -10.07 -15.43
C PRO A 33 0.78 -9.09 -14.77
N GLN A 34 -0.31 -9.60 -14.20
CA GLN A 34 -1.34 -8.82 -13.53
C GLN A 34 -0.80 -8.12 -12.27
N VAL A 35 0.07 -8.79 -11.50
CA VAL A 35 0.70 -8.18 -10.32
C VAL A 35 1.60 -7.03 -10.73
N GLN A 36 2.43 -7.23 -11.75
CA GLN A 36 3.31 -6.18 -12.27
C GLN A 36 2.50 -5.00 -12.82
N ALA A 37 1.44 -5.28 -13.59
CA ALA A 37 0.54 -4.25 -14.11
C ALA A 37 -0.09 -3.40 -12.99
N GLN A 38 -0.51 -4.02 -11.87
CA GLN A 38 -1.04 -3.28 -10.74
C GLN A 38 0.01 -2.39 -10.06
N VAL A 39 1.26 -2.86 -9.94
CA VAL A 39 2.36 -2.06 -9.39
C VAL A 39 2.66 -0.86 -10.28
N ASP A 40 2.67 -1.05 -11.61
CA ASP A 40 2.95 0.04 -12.55
C ASP A 40 1.80 1.04 -12.62
N ALA A 41 0.54 0.58 -12.59
CA ALA A 41 -0.63 1.47 -12.49
C ALA A 41 -0.59 2.34 -11.22
N ASN A 42 -0.18 1.78 -10.08
CA ASN A 42 -0.03 2.55 -8.85
C ASN A 42 1.10 3.60 -8.95
N ARG A 43 2.21 3.28 -9.62
CA ARG A 43 3.31 4.23 -9.86
C ARG A 43 2.89 5.37 -10.80
N GLU A 44 2.15 5.05 -11.85
CA GLU A 44 1.60 6.02 -12.78
C GLU A 44 0.63 6.97 -12.07
N LEU A 45 -0.29 6.42 -11.26
CA LEU A 45 -1.20 7.22 -10.44
C LEU A 45 -0.44 8.17 -9.50
N ALA A 46 0.61 7.69 -8.84
CA ALA A 46 1.45 8.53 -7.99
C ALA A 46 2.12 9.66 -8.77
N ALA A 47 2.65 9.38 -9.97
CA ALA A 47 3.25 10.40 -10.84
C ALA A 47 2.23 11.46 -11.28
N ASN A 48 1.04 11.03 -11.72
CA ASN A 48 -0.04 11.91 -12.15
C ASN A 48 -0.55 12.83 -11.02
N LEU A 49 -0.50 12.36 -9.78
CA LEU A 49 -0.86 13.12 -8.58
C LEU A 49 0.34 13.87 -7.95
N ASN A 50 1.52 13.84 -8.58
CA ASN A 50 2.78 14.41 -8.06
C ASN A 50 3.13 13.91 -6.64
N ILE A 51 2.79 12.66 -6.32
CA ILE A 51 3.13 11.96 -5.09
C ILE A 51 4.57 11.44 -5.20
N ARG A 52 5.44 11.88 -4.29
CA ARG A 52 6.89 11.59 -4.35
C ARG A 52 7.38 10.61 -3.29
N GLY A 53 6.50 10.16 -2.39
CA GLY A 53 6.90 9.32 -1.26
C GLY A 53 5.72 8.62 -0.60
N THR A 54 6.05 7.63 0.22
CA THR A 54 5.09 6.89 1.05
C THR A 54 5.40 7.10 2.54
N PRO A 55 4.40 7.09 3.43
CA PRO A 55 2.96 7.02 3.11
C PRO A 55 2.43 8.34 2.52
N THR A 56 1.36 8.24 1.73
CA THR A 56 0.54 9.37 1.23
C THR A 56 -0.91 8.89 1.20
N PHE A 57 -1.86 9.75 1.58
CA PHE A 57 -3.30 9.46 1.58
C PHE A 57 -4.03 10.40 0.61
N VAL A 58 -5.14 9.91 0.04
CA VAL A 58 -6.07 10.72 -0.76
C VAL A 58 -7.46 10.59 -0.15
N ILE A 59 -8.09 11.72 0.20
CA ILE A 59 -9.39 11.76 0.88
C ILE A 59 -10.24 12.83 0.20
N GLY A 60 -11.24 12.40 -0.58
CA GLY A 60 -11.99 13.31 -1.45
C GLY A 60 -11.05 13.96 -2.46
N ASP A 61 -10.95 15.30 -2.42
CA ASP A 61 -10.04 16.10 -3.25
C ASP A 61 -8.70 16.43 -2.57
N GLN A 62 -8.51 16.01 -1.31
CA GLN A 62 -7.29 16.28 -0.54
C GLN A 62 -6.22 15.21 -0.79
N ILE A 63 -4.99 15.65 -1.06
CA ILE A 63 -3.79 14.79 -1.10
C ILE A 63 -2.92 15.13 0.11
N LEU A 64 -2.71 14.14 0.97
CA LEU A 64 -2.02 14.28 2.26
C LEU A 64 -0.70 13.49 2.23
N PRO A 65 0.43 14.14 1.91
CA PRO A 65 1.72 13.48 1.89
C PRO A 65 2.25 13.26 3.31
N GLY A 66 2.90 12.12 3.53
CA GLY A 66 3.52 11.77 4.80
C GLY A 66 2.58 11.03 5.76
N ALA A 67 3.15 10.63 6.90
CA ALA A 67 2.38 9.99 7.95
C ALA A 67 1.53 11.04 8.67
N ILE A 68 0.26 10.73 8.89
CA ILE A 68 -0.69 11.55 9.65
C ILE A 68 -1.23 10.75 10.83
N ASP A 69 -1.55 11.42 11.92
CA ASP A 69 -2.15 10.77 13.09
C ASP A 69 -3.61 10.39 12.82
N ILE A 70 -4.11 9.44 13.61
CA ILE A 70 -5.44 8.87 13.44
C ILE A 70 -6.56 9.90 13.70
N ASP A 71 -6.34 10.87 14.58
CA ASP A 71 -7.35 11.85 14.95
C ASP A 71 -7.47 12.93 13.86
N ALA A 72 -6.35 13.36 13.29
CA ALA A 72 -6.31 14.21 12.10
C ALA A 72 -6.97 13.51 10.90
N LEU A 73 -6.68 12.22 10.67
CA LEU A 73 -7.33 11.45 9.61
C LEU A 73 -8.85 11.44 9.76
N ARG A 74 -9.36 11.20 10.97
CA ARG A 74 -10.81 11.23 11.27
C ARG A 74 -11.41 12.61 11.02
N GLN A 75 -10.76 13.68 11.48
CA GLN A 75 -11.26 15.04 11.28
C GLN A 75 -11.39 15.38 9.79
N ILE A 76 -10.39 15.02 8.97
CA ILE A 76 -10.43 15.26 7.53
C ILE A 76 -11.58 14.49 6.88
N ILE A 77 -11.79 13.23 7.25
CA ILE A 77 -12.90 12.43 6.74
C ILE A 77 -14.25 13.08 7.08
N GLU A 78 -14.44 13.56 8.31
CA GLU A 78 -15.69 14.21 8.73
C GLU A 78 -15.90 15.54 7.99
N MET A 79 -14.85 16.34 7.79
CA MET A 79 -14.93 17.56 6.97
C MET A 79 -15.37 17.26 5.53
N MET A 80 -14.82 16.22 4.90
CA MET A 80 -15.16 15.82 3.54
C MET A 80 -16.56 15.22 3.39
N ARG A 81 -17.16 14.73 4.48
CA ARG A 81 -18.55 14.21 4.50
C ARG A 81 -19.59 15.30 4.74
N ALA A 82 -19.19 16.40 5.37
CA ALA A 82 -20.09 17.50 5.74
C ALA A 82 -20.34 18.50 4.60
N GLY A 83 -19.52 18.46 3.54
CA GLY A 83 -19.73 19.19 2.30
C GLY A 83 -20.55 18.38 1.30
#